data_AF-A0A1E5VEK1-F1
#
_entry.id   AF-A0A1E5VEK1-F1
#
_cell.length_a   1.000
_cell.length_b   1.000
_cell.length_c   1.000
_cell.angle_alpha   90.00
_cell.angle_beta   90.00
_cell.angle_gamma   90.00
#
_symmetry.space_group_name_H-M   'P 1'
#
loop_
_entity.id
_entity.type
_entity.pdbx_description
1 polymer ?
#
loop_
_entity_poly.entity_id
_entity_poly.type
_entity_poly.pdbx_seq_one_letter_code
_entity_poly.pdbx_strand_id
1 'polypeptide(L)'
;MFAYVTEKGWFDAFLRHDKIMSDMNLGSLLLLRWEVKQDLPAAPDGERCPGDVARLLCKSELSDCRRESAGGYTCQCKTGYEGNPYITDGCQG
;
A
#
# COMPACT_ATOMS: atom_id res chain seq x y z
N MET A 1 1.80 3.02 -0.78
CA MET A 1 0.38 2.58 -0.71
C MET A 1 -0.31 3.37 0.41
N PHE A 2 -1.54 3.83 0.23
CA PHE A 2 -2.28 4.58 1.27
C PHE A 2 -3.42 3.73 1.83
N ALA A 3 -3.62 3.80 3.14
CA ALA A 3 -4.79 3.25 3.81
C ALA A 3 -5.55 4.38 4.51
N TYR A 4 -6.87 4.30 4.49
CA TYR A 4 -7.75 5.29 5.10
C TYR A 4 -8.51 4.63 6.24
N VAL A 5 -8.47 5.25 7.42
CA VAL A 5 -9.32 4.88 8.55
C VAL A 5 -10.28 6.03 8.79
N THR A 6 -11.57 5.69 8.88
CA THR A 6 -12.64 6.64 9.14
C THR A 6 -13.71 5.98 10.00
N GLU A 7 -14.57 6.79 10.61
CA GLU A 7 -15.74 6.29 11.32
C GLU A 7 -16.71 5.60 10.36
N LYS A 8 -17.44 4.61 10.88
CA LYS A 8 -18.43 3.87 10.10
C LYS A 8 -19.46 4.82 9.47
N GLY A 9 -19.64 4.73 8.15
CA GLY A 9 -20.61 5.54 7.38
C GLY A 9 -20.04 6.79 6.69
N TRP A 10 -18.79 7.18 6.99
CA TRP A 10 -18.14 8.32 6.33
C TRP A 10 -17.56 7.99 4.95
N PHE A 11 -17.08 6.77 4.74
CA PHE A 11 -16.45 6.35 3.48
C PHE A 11 -17.42 6.45 2.28
N ASP A 12 -18.69 6.07 2.48
CA ASP A 12 -19.73 6.15 1.45
C ASP A 12 -20.14 7.60 1.11
N ALA A 13 -19.90 8.55 2.03
CA ALA A 13 -20.11 9.97 1.78
C ALA A 13 -18.95 10.57 0.97
N PHE A 14 -17.73 10.10 1.20
CA PHE A 14 -16.50 10.52 0.51
C PHE A 14 -16.49 10.15 -0.97
N LEU A 15 -16.88 8.92 -1.34
CA LEU A 15 -16.88 8.46 -2.75
C LEU A 15 -17.94 9.15 -3.64
N ARG A 16 -18.88 9.91 -3.05
CA ARG A 16 -19.96 10.58 -3.79
C ARG A 16 -19.62 11.98 -4.28
N HIS A 17 -18.46 12.53 -3.95
CA HIS A 17 -18.06 13.87 -4.38
C HIS A 17 -16.67 13.84 -5.02
N ASP A 18 -16.62 13.98 -6.35
CA ASP A 18 -15.42 14.07 -7.20
C ASP A 18 -14.58 15.36 -6.96
N LYS A 19 -14.61 15.93 -5.76
CA LYS A 19 -13.80 17.10 -5.39
C LYS A 19 -13.07 16.85 -4.08
N ILE A 20 -11.86 16.33 -4.19
CA ILE A 20 -10.83 16.58 -3.19
C ILE A 20 -10.51 18.07 -3.27
N MET A 21 -10.96 18.87 -2.30
CA MET A 21 -10.16 19.89 -1.59
C MET A 21 -11.01 20.82 -0.72
N SER A 22 -10.41 21.11 0.43
CA SER A 22 -10.46 22.32 1.27
C SER A 22 -11.53 22.54 2.34
N ASP A 23 -12.73 21.94 2.32
CA ASP A 23 -13.83 22.51 3.12
C ASP A 23 -14.54 21.63 4.16
N MET A 24 -14.02 20.43 4.47
CA MET A 24 -14.59 19.65 5.57
C MET A 24 -13.57 19.48 6.69
N ASN A 25 -13.98 19.88 7.90
CA ASN A 25 -13.34 19.57 9.18
C ASN A 25 -12.88 18.12 9.17
N LEU A 26 -11.59 17.92 8.88
CA LEU A 26 -10.93 16.63 8.71
C LEU A 26 -10.67 16.00 10.09
N GLY A 27 -11.69 15.95 10.94
CA GLY A 27 -11.56 15.52 12.33
C GLY A 27 -11.29 14.02 12.48
N SER A 28 -11.47 13.23 11.41
CA SER A 28 -11.52 11.76 11.52
C SER A 28 -10.89 10.99 10.36
N LEU A 29 -10.33 11.65 9.34
CA LEU A 29 -9.63 10.94 8.25
C LEU A 29 -8.15 10.80 8.57
N LEU A 30 -7.75 9.61 9.00
CA LEU A 30 -6.34 9.26 9.16
C LEU A 30 -5.81 8.70 7.85
N LEU A 31 -4.88 9.43 7.23
CA LEU A 31 -4.08 8.92 6.11
C LEU A 31 -2.93 8.10 6.69
N LEU A 32 -3.04 6.78 6.61
CA LEU A 32 -1.99 5.87 7.03
C LEU A 32 -1.11 5.55 5.83
N ARG A 33 0.15 5.94 5.94
CA ARG A 33 1.22 5.35 5.14
C ARG A 33 1.73 4.13 5.89
N TRP A 34 1.84 3.01 5.19
CA TRP A 34 2.29 1.76 5.78
C TRP A 34 3.47 1.20 5.01
N GLU A 35 4.31 0.47 5.73
CA GLU A 35 5.50 -0.22 5.24
C GLU A 35 5.77 -1.43 6.13
N VAL A 36 6.39 -2.47 5.57
CA VAL A 36 6.77 -3.68 6.29
C VAL A 36 8.27 -3.65 6.58
N LYS A 37 8.61 -3.84 7.86
CA LYS A 37 9.99 -3.86 8.39
C LYS A 37 10.31 -5.13 9.17
N GLN A 38 9.29 -5.77 9.73
CA GLN A 38 9.46 -6.90 10.64
C GLN A 38 10.02 -8.11 9.88
N ASP A 39 11.06 -8.74 10.44
CA ASP A 39 11.75 -9.93 9.91
C ASP A 39 12.33 -9.76 8.50
N LEU A 40 12.56 -8.52 8.07
CA LEU A 40 13.21 -8.20 6.80
C LEU A 40 14.54 -7.48 7.04
N PRO A 41 15.56 -7.72 6.21
CA PRO A 41 16.78 -6.93 6.25
C PRO A 41 16.47 -5.44 6.06
N ALA A 42 17.26 -4.58 6.69
CA ALA A 42 17.13 -3.15 6.48
C ALA A 42 17.30 -2.82 4.99
N ALA A 43 16.47 -1.91 4.49
CA ALA A 43 16.49 -1.56 3.08
C ALA A 43 17.86 -1.00 2.70
N PRO A 44 18.63 -1.66 1.81
CA PRO A 44 19.96 -1.20 1.44
C PRO A 44 19.88 0.19 0.82
N ASP A 45 20.98 0.93 0.87
CA ASP A 45 21.14 2.18 0.13
C ASP A 45 21.21 1.85 -1.37
N GLY A 46 20.03 1.72 -1.97
CA GLY A 46 19.81 1.38 -3.37
C GLY A 46 18.36 1.56 -3.76
N GLU A 47 18.09 1.63 -5.07
CA GLU A 47 16.75 1.91 -5.60
C GLU A 47 15.84 0.67 -5.61
N ARG A 48 16.40 -0.55 -5.59
CA ARG A 48 15.64 -1.78 -5.82
C ARG A 48 15.47 -2.60 -4.55
N CYS A 49 14.29 -3.21 -4.37
CA CYS A 49 14.08 -4.20 -3.33
C CYS A 49 15.08 -5.38 -3.48
N PRO A 50 15.66 -5.87 -2.38
CA PRO A 50 16.34 -7.16 -2.37
C PRO A 50 15.40 -8.27 -2.86
N GLY A 51 15.91 -9.20 -3.68
CA GLY A 51 15.08 -10.25 -4.30
C GLY A 51 14.50 -11.25 -3.29
N ASP A 52 15.23 -11.52 -2.21
CA ASP A 52 14.79 -12.32 -1.07
C ASP A 52 13.64 -11.63 -0.31
N VAL A 53 13.74 -10.31 -0.08
CA VAL A 53 12.66 -9.51 0.51
C VAL A 53 11.41 -9.55 -0.37
N ALA A 54 11.57 -9.33 -1.68
CA ALA A 54 10.45 -9.34 -2.61
C ALA A 54 9.71 -10.68 -2.57
N ARG A 55 10.44 -11.81 -2.57
CA ARG A 55 9.86 -13.16 -2.50
C ARG A 55 9.23 -13.48 -1.14
N LEU A 56 9.80 -12.97 -0.05
CA LEU A 56 9.24 -13.17 1.29
C LEU A 56 7.96 -12.36 1.50
N LEU A 57 7.93 -11.13 1.00
CA LEU A 57 6.86 -10.18 1.27
C LEU A 57 5.73 -10.24 0.23
N CYS A 58 6.08 -10.18 -1.06
CA CYS A 58 5.12 -10.13 -2.16
C CYS A 58 4.82 -11.56 -2.62
N LYS A 59 3.66 -12.08 -2.21
CA LYS A 59 3.28 -13.48 -2.44
C LYS A 59 2.66 -13.73 -3.81
N SER A 60 2.12 -12.69 -4.43
CA SER A 60 1.53 -12.78 -5.76
C SER A 60 2.62 -12.62 -6.84
N GLU A 61 2.65 -13.51 -7.83
CA GLU A 61 3.58 -13.43 -8.97
C GLU A 61 3.33 -12.18 -9.85
N LEU A 62 2.11 -11.66 -9.80
CA LEU A 62 1.68 -10.48 -10.54
C LEU A 62 1.81 -9.20 -9.71
N SER A 63 2.80 -9.16 -8.82
CA SER A 63 3.11 -8.00 -7.97
C SER A 63 4.57 -7.55 -8.08
N ASP A 64 4.81 -6.31 -7.70
CA ASP A 64 6.11 -5.65 -7.63
C ASP A 64 6.39 -5.20 -6.20
N CYS A 65 7.64 -5.40 -5.74
CA CYS A 65 8.14 -4.86 -4.48
C CYS A 65 8.65 -3.43 -4.67
N ARG A 66 8.36 -2.57 -3.69
CA ARG A 66 8.84 -1.19 -3.60
C ARG A 66 9.50 -0.93 -2.24
N ARG A 67 10.58 -0.15 -2.27
CA ARG A 67 11.19 0.41 -1.07
C ARG A 67 10.48 1.72 -0.73
N GLU A 68 10.12 1.89 0.53
CA GLU A 68 9.56 3.14 1.03
C GLU A 68 10.68 4.03 1.61
N SER A 69 10.49 5.35 1.54
CA SER A 69 11.50 6.32 2.00
C SER A 69 11.80 6.25 3.50
N ALA A 70 10.88 5.69 4.29
CA ALA A 70 11.06 5.46 5.72
C ALA A 70 11.83 4.15 6.03
N GLY A 71 12.30 3.44 5.01
CA GLY A 71 13.22 2.30 5.13
C GLY A 71 12.56 0.93 5.22
N GLY A 72 11.24 0.85 5.07
CA GLY A 72 10.51 -0.41 4.91
C GLY A 72 10.18 -0.73 3.45
N TYR A 73 9.33 -1.74 3.28
CA TYR A 73 8.95 -2.25 1.97
C TYR A 73 7.43 -2.31 1.80
N THR A 74 6.97 -2.19 0.57
CA THR A 74 5.58 -2.43 0.20
C THR A 74 5.51 -3.28 -1.06
N CYS A 75 4.38 -3.96 -1.27
CA CYS A 75 4.04 -4.66 -2.48
C CYS A 75 2.85 -3.98 -3.15
N GLN A 76 2.87 -3.92 -4.47
CA GLN A 76 1.77 -3.45 -5.30
C GLN A 76 1.55 -4.42 -6.46
N CYS A 77 0.31 -4.65 -6.87
CA CYS A 77 0.04 -5.38 -8.11
C CYS A 77 0.65 -4.65 -9.32
N LYS A 78 1.12 -5.41 -10.31
CA LYS A 78 1.61 -4.86 -11.58
C LYS A 78 0.50 -4.09 -12.28
N THR A 79 0.87 -3.14 -13.14
CA THR A 79 -0.08 -2.37 -13.94
C THR A 79 -1.03 -3.30 -14.70
N GLY A 80 -2.34 -3.10 -14.54
CA GLY A 80 -3.38 -3.94 -15.15
C GLY A 80 -3.90 -5.07 -14.27
N TYR A 81 -3.37 -5.24 -13.05
CA TYR A 81 -3.85 -6.22 -12.06
C TYR A 81 -4.30 -5.51 -10.79
N GLU A 82 -5.36 -6.02 -10.16
CA GLU A 82 -5.94 -5.54 -8.92
C GLU A 82 -6.01 -6.63 -7.85
N GLY A 83 -6.17 -6.21 -6.59
CA GLY A 83 -6.29 -7.11 -5.45
C GLY A 83 -5.15 -6.97 -4.44
N ASN A 84 -4.85 -8.05 -3.71
CA ASN A 84 -3.92 -8.03 -2.59
C ASN A 84 -2.59 -8.73 -2.94
N PRO A 85 -1.49 -7.98 -3.15
CA PRO A 85 -0.20 -8.56 -3.55
C PRO A 85 0.51 -9.37 -2.46
N TYR A 86 0.04 -9.29 -1.21
CA TYR A 86 0.58 -10.03 -0.06
C TYR A 86 -0.01 -11.44 0.08
N ILE A 87 -0.92 -11.83 -0.82
CA ILE A 87 -1.56 -13.14 -0.87
C ILE A 87 -1.18 -13.83 -2.19
N THR A 88 -0.92 -15.14 -2.15
CA THR A 88 -0.69 -15.95 -3.36
C THR A 88 -1.90 -15.83 -4.30
N ASP A 89 -1.65 -15.58 -5.59
CA ASP A 89 -2.66 -15.31 -6.62
C ASP A 89 -3.63 -14.16 -6.27
N GLY A 90 -3.22 -13.27 -5.36
CA GLY A 90 -4.05 -12.18 -4.89
C GLY A 90 -4.12 -10.98 -5.82
N CYS A 91 -3.24 -10.90 -6.83
CA CYS A 91 -3.36 -9.93 -7.92
C CYS A 91 -4.00 -10.59 -9.14
N GLN A 92 -5.11 -10.06 -9.61
CA GLN A 92 -5.97 -10.61 -10.64
C GLN A 92 -6.36 -9.51 -11.64
N GLY A 93 -6.55 -9.87 -12.92
CA GLY A 93 -6.83 -8.92 -14.01
C GLY A 93 -7.77 -9.52 -15.04
#